data_AF-A0A2V5PGV6-F1
#
_entry.id   AF-A0A2V5PGV6-F1
#
_cell.length_a   1.000
_cell.length_b   1.000
_cell.length_c   1.000
_cell.angle_alpha   90.00
_cell.angle_beta   90.00
_cell.angle_gamma   90.00
#
_symmetry.space_group_name_H-M   'P 1'
#
loop_
_entity.id
_entity.type
_entity.pdbx_description
1 polymer ?
#
loop_
_entity_poly.entity_id
_entity_poly.type
_entity_poly.pdbx_seq_one_letter_code
_entity_poly.pdbx_strand_id
1 'polypeptide(L)'
;MTSQDRLAQDMKTAMLAKDANRLSTLRLLKSALGYAQLERKTEKLSGGDFLAVVQKEVKKRRDAIEQYEKGGRPDLAEKEKSEILVLE
;
A
#
# COMPACT_ATOMS: atom_id res chain seq x y z
N MET A 1 -12.77 14.61 5.73
CA MET A 1 -11.48 14.04 5.30
C MET A 1 -11.74 12.99 4.25
N THR A 2 -11.09 13.07 3.10
CA THR A 2 -11.12 12.00 2.09
C THR A 2 -10.11 10.89 2.45
N SER A 3 -10.24 9.71 1.86
CA SER A 3 -9.27 8.62 2.05
C SER A 3 -7.85 9.00 1.62
N GLN A 4 -7.72 9.89 0.62
CA GLN A 4 -6.43 10.41 0.16
C GLN A 4 -5.82 11.42 1.15
N ASP A 5 -6.64 12.25 1.81
CA ASP A 5 -6.16 13.15 2.87
C ASP A 5 -5.65 12.36 4.07
N ARG A 6 -6.36 11.28 4.44
CA ARG A 6 -5.93 10.37 5.51
C ARG A 6 -4.59 9.72 5.19
N LEU A 7 -4.41 9.24 3.96
CA LEU A 7 -3.13 8.68 3.50
C LEU A 7 -1.96 9.68 3.66
N ALA A 8 -2.17 10.95 3.29
CA ALA A 8 -1.14 11.97 3.47
C ALA A 8 -0.81 12.24 4.95
N GLN A 9 -1.81 12.23 5.82
CA GLN A 9 -1.62 12.37 7.27
C GLN A 9 -0.90 11.16 7.89
N ASP A 10 -1.24 9.94 7.47
CA ASP A 10 -0.59 8.72 7.94
C ASP A 10 0.87 8.68 7.50
N MET A 11 1.19 9.15 6.29
CA MET A 11 2.58 9.31 5.83
C MET A 11 3.36 10.30 6.70
N LYS A 12 2.75 11.45 7.05
CA LYS A 12 3.38 12.43 7.95
C LYS A 12 3.64 11.82 9.32
N THR A 13 2.67 11.07 9.85
CA THR A 13 2.78 10.39 11.14
C THR A 13 3.91 9.35 11.12
N ALA A 14 3.98 8.51 10.09
CA ALA A 14 5.04 7.52 9.92
C ALA A 14 6.43 8.18 9.81
N MET A 15 6.53 9.31 9.10
CA MET A 15 7.77 10.08 8.98
C MET A 15 8.22 10.63 10.34
N LEU A 16 7.32 11.20 11.13
CA LEU A 16 7.63 11.73 12.46
C LEU A 16 8.03 10.62 13.45
N ALA A 17 7.36 9.47 13.36
CA ALA A 17 7.66 8.28 14.16
C ALA A 17 8.95 7.56 13.71
N LYS A 18 9.58 7.98 12.60
CA LYS A 18 10.70 7.29 11.95
C LYS A 18 10.39 5.83 11.59
N ASP A 19 9.11 5.53 11.35
CA ASP A 19 8.66 4.22 10.90
C ASP A 19 8.89 4.09 9.39
N ALA A 20 10.11 3.67 9.04
CA ALA A 20 10.54 3.57 7.65
C ALA A 20 9.70 2.56 6.85
N ASN A 21 9.28 1.47 7.50
CA ASN A 21 8.47 0.43 6.86
C ASN A 21 7.11 1.01 6.47
N ARG A 22 6.34 1.50 7.45
CA ARG A 22 5.03 2.11 7.23
C ARG A 22 5.08 3.24 6.22
N LEU A 23 6.09 4.11 6.33
CA LEU A 23 6.26 5.23 5.41
C LEU A 23 6.49 4.76 3.97
N SER A 24 7.27 3.70 3.78
CA SER A 24 7.55 3.14 2.45
C SER A 24 6.30 2.50 1.84
N THR A 25 5.54 1.72 2.62
CA THR A 25 4.28 1.11 2.18
C THR A 25 3.25 2.16 1.77
N LEU A 26 3.06 3.20 2.59
CA LEU A 26 2.10 4.27 2.29
C LEU A 26 2.51 5.07 1.03
N ARG A 27 3.81 5.27 0.80
CA ARG A 27 4.31 5.91 -0.44
C ARG A 27 4.02 5.05 -1.66
N LEU A 28 4.23 3.73 -1.57
CA LEU A 28 3.91 2.80 -2.65
C LEU A 28 2.40 2.80 -2.96
N LEU A 29 1.55 2.81 -1.93
CA LEU A 29 0.11 2.94 -2.11
C LEU A 29 -0.26 4.26 -2.80
N LYS A 30 0.36 5.39 -2.41
CA LYS A 30 0.14 6.69 -3.06
C LYS A 30 0.49 6.63 -4.55
N SER A 31 1.59 5.99 -4.92
CA SER A 31 1.97 5.79 -6.33
C SER A 31 0.95 4.91 -7.06
N ALA A 32 0.49 3.82 -6.45
CA ALA A 32 -0.54 2.95 -7.04
C ALA A 32 -1.86 3.69 -7.30
N LEU A 33 -2.28 4.57 -6.39
CA LEU A 33 -3.43 5.44 -6.58
C LEU A 33 -3.20 6.44 -7.72
N GLY A 34 -2.00 7.00 -7.84
CA GLY A 34 -1.61 7.85 -8.97
C GLY A 34 -1.69 7.13 -10.32
N TYR A 35 -1.21 5.88 -10.39
CA TYR A 35 -1.38 5.06 -11.59
C TYR A 35 -2.84 4.79 -11.92
N ALA A 36 -3.68 4.51 -10.91
CA ALA A 36 -5.11 4.29 -11.12
C ALA A 36 -5.83 5.55 -11.62
N GLN A 37 -5.44 6.74 -11.14
CA GLN A 37 -5.93 8.02 -11.64
C GLN A 37 -5.62 8.20 -13.13
N LEU A 38 -4.38 7.89 -13.54
CA LEU A 38 -3.96 7.94 -14.95
C LEU A 38 -4.72 6.93 -15.82
N GLU A 39 -4.82 5.67 -15.37
CA GLU A 39 -5.51 4.59 -16.10
C GLU A 39 -7.00 4.94 -16.34
N ARG A 40 -7.65 5.51 -15.33
CA ARG A 40 -9.06 5.91 -15.37
C ARG A 40 -9.28 7.30 -15.95
N LYS A 41 -8.21 8.02 -16.30
CA LYS A 41 -8.24 9.40 -16.81
C LYS A 41 -9.07 10.33 -15.91
N THR A 42 -8.88 10.22 -14.60
CA THR A 42 -9.57 11.03 -13.58
C THR A 42 -8.57 11.63 -12.60
N GLU A 43 -8.81 12.88 -12.18
CA GLU A 43 -8.01 13.52 -11.13
C GLU A 43 -8.35 13.00 -9.73
N LYS A 44 -9.58 12.49 -9.53
CA LYS A 44 -10.06 12.03 -8.22
C LYS A 44 -10.59 10.61 -8.31
N LEU A 45 -10.13 9.77 -7.39
CA LEU A 45 -10.68 8.43 -7.20
C LEU A 45 -11.88 8.51 -6.28
N SER A 46 -12.93 7.77 -6.60
CA SER A 46 -14.02 7.56 -5.65
C SER A 46 -13.54 6.72 -4.46
N GLY A 47 -14.30 6.69 -3.36
CA GLY A 47 -14.00 5.79 -2.24
C GLY A 47 -13.95 4.32 -2.65
N GLY A 48 -14.80 3.91 -3.59
CA GLY A 48 -14.79 2.55 -4.14
C GLY A 48 -13.53 2.26 -4.95
N ASP A 49 -13.08 3.21 -5.78
CA ASP A 49 -11.85 3.04 -6.55
C ASP A 49 -10.61 3.01 -5.66
N PHE A 50 -10.58 3.84 -4.62
CA PHE A 50 -9.52 3.81 -3.62
C PHE A 50 -9.43 2.44 -2.95
N LEU A 51 -10.56 1.91 -2.46
CA LEU A 51 -10.62 0.58 -1.84
C LEU A 51 -10.22 -0.52 -2.83
N ALA A 52 -10.63 -0.42 -4.09
CA ALA A 52 -10.25 -1.38 -5.11
C ALA A 52 -8.73 -1.41 -5.35
N VAL A 53 -8.07 -0.24 -5.33
CA VAL A 53 -6.60 -0.16 -5.44
C VAL A 53 -5.93 -0.76 -4.21
N VAL A 54 -6.40 -0.44 -2.99
CA VAL A 54 -5.87 -1.03 -1.74
C VAL A 54 -5.99 -2.56 -1.77
N GLN A 55 -7.16 -3.10 -2.12
CA GLN A 55 -7.39 -4.54 -2.22
C GLN A 55 -6.47 -5.21 -3.26
N LYS A 56 -6.26 -4.56 -4.41
CA LYS A 56 -5.30 -5.03 -5.43
C LYS A 56 -3.88 -5.08 -4.88
N GLU A 57 -3.47 -4.07 -4.14
CA GLU A 57 -2.15 -3.98 -3.53
C GLU A 57 -1.94 -4.99 -2.39
N VAL A 58 -2.97 -5.26 -1.58
CA VAL A 58 -2.95 -6.34 -0.57
C VAL A 58 -2.84 -7.70 -1.24
N LYS A 59 -3.60 -7.95 -2.31
CA LYS A 59 -3.55 -9.22 -3.05
C LYS A 59 -2.15 -9.48 -3.61
N LYS A 60 -1.52 -8.50 -4.24
CA LYS A 60 -0.14 -8.63 -4.76
C LYS A 60 0.85 -9.07 -3.69
N ARG A 61 0.72 -8.52 -2.47
CA ARG A 61 1.58 -8.86 -1.33
C ARG A 61 1.32 -10.28 -0.84
N ARG A 62 0.06 -10.71 -0.77
CA ARG A 62 -0.31 -12.10 -0.45
C ARG A 62 0.27 -13.09 -1.48
N ASP A 63 0.16 -12.76 -2.76
CA ASP A 63 0.73 -13.58 -3.83
C ASP A 63 2.28 -13.62 -3.70
N ALA A 64 2.93 -12.49 -3.38
CA ALA A 64 4.37 -12.42 -3.16
C ALA A 64 4.85 -13.21 -1.93
N ILE A 65 4.10 -13.20 -0.83
CA ILE A 65 4.37 -14.02 0.37
C ILE A 65 4.49 -15.48 -0.02
N GLU A 66 3.50 -16.00 -0.76
CA GLU A 66 3.48 -17.40 -1.18
C GLU A 66 4.71 -17.74 -2.04
N GLN A 67 5.10 -16.85 -2.96
CA GLN A 67 6.29 -17.04 -3.79
C GLN A 67 7.59 -17.00 -2.98
N TYR A 68 7.72 -16.08 -2.02
CA TYR A 68 8.89 -15.97 -1.17
C TYR A 68 9.03 -17.16 -0.21
N GLU A 69 7.92 -17.62 0.37
CA GLU A 69 7.92 -18.82 1.22
C GLU A 69 8.31 -20.07 0.42
N LYS A 70 7.75 -20.25 -0.78
CA LYS A 70 8.13 -21.34 -1.71
C LYS A 70 9.58 -21.26 -2.16
N GLY A 71 10.11 -20.04 -2.32
CA GLY A 71 11.49 -19.79 -2.72
C GLY A 71 12.51 -19.83 -1.59
N GLY A 72 12.12 -20.17 -0.36
CA GLY A 72 13.03 -20.23 0.78
C GLY A 72 13.52 -18.85 1.25
N ARG A 73 12.72 -17.80 1.05
CA ARG A 73 13.00 -16.40 1.43
C ARG A 73 12.02 -15.88 2.47
N PRO A 74 11.97 -16.48 3.68
CA PRO A 74 11.02 -16.07 4.72
C PRO A 74 11.23 -14.62 5.19
N ASP A 75 12.45 -14.09 5.06
CA ASP A 75 12.77 -12.69 5.34
C ASP A 75 11.94 -11.71 4.49
N LEU A 76 11.77 -12.04 3.21
CA LEU A 76 10.96 -11.24 2.29
C LEU A 76 9.47 -11.46 2.52
N ALA A 77 9.05 -12.69 2.84
CA ALA A 77 7.67 -12.98 3.19
C ALA A 77 7.20 -12.20 4.45
N GLU A 78 8.02 -12.13 5.49
CA GLU A 78 7.71 -11.35 6.69
C GLU A 78 7.64 -9.85 6.40
N LYS A 79 8.49 -9.36 5.51
CA LYS A 79 8.38 -7.97 5.03
C LYS A 79 7.02 -7.73 4.36
N GLU A 80 6.61 -8.57 3.41
CA GLU A 80 5.31 -8.44 2.75
C GLU A 80 4.13 -8.51 3.74
N LYS A 81 4.19 -9.40 4.75
CA LYS A 81 3.19 -9.49 5.83
C LYS A 81 3.10 -8.18 6.61
N SER A 82 4.25 -7.58 6.95
CA SER A 82 4.27 -6.30 7.64
C SER A 82 3.69 -5.16 6.81
N GLU A 83 3.87 -5.17 5.49
CA GLU A 83 3.26 -4.19 4.59
C GLU A 83 1.74 -4.37 4.50
N ILE A 84 1.23 -5.61 4.51
CA ILE A 84 -0.21 -5.87 4.55
C ILE A 84 -0.86 -5.26 5.80
N LEU A 85 -0.23 -5.41 6.97
CA LEU A 85 -0.72 -4.83 8.23
C LEU A 85 -0.80 -3.30 8.21
N VAL A 86 -0.07 -2.64 7.31
CA VAL A 86 -0.16 -1.17 7.12
C VAL A 86 -1.32 -0.79 6.19
N LEU A 87 -1.74 -1.69 5.30
CA LEU A 87 -2.79 -1.45 4.32
C LEU A 87 -4.20 -1.83 4.81
N GLU A 88 -4.30 -2.70 5.81
CA GLU A 88 -5.54 -3.10 6.50
C GLU A 88 -5.87 -2.16 7.68
#